data_AF-W3A7C6-F1
#
_entry.id   AF-W3A7C6-F1
#
_cell.length_a   1.000
_cell.length_b   1.000
_cell.length_c   1.000
_cell.angle_alpha   90.00
_cell.angle_beta   90.00
_cell.angle_gamma   90.00
#
_symmetry.space_group_name_H-M   'P 1'
#
loop_
_entity.id
_entity.type
_entity.pdbx_description
1 polymer ?
#
loop_
_entity_poly.entity_id
_entity_poly.type
_entity_poly.pdbx_seq_one_letter_code
_entity_poly.pdbx_strand_id
1 'polypeptide(L)' 'MDITGPAADVVMMGFADPTESTTGILNRLYARAFLIEDPDTNKRIVFVHCDLMGVMQLVH' A
#
# COMPACT_ATOMS: atom_id res chain seq x y z
N MET A 1 1.09 -8.93 -2.51
CA MET A 1 1.46 -8.51 -3.89
C MET A 1 2.44 -7.36 -3.79
N ASP A 2 3.46 -7.31 -4.65
CA ASP A 2 4.36 -6.14 -4.76
C ASP A 2 3.55 -4.94 -5.30
N ILE A 3 3.58 -3.82 -4.58
CA ILE A 3 2.90 -2.56 -4.93
C ILE A 3 3.90 -1.40 -4.99
N THR A 4 5.18 -1.69 -5.14
CA THR A 4 6.25 -0.68 -5.19
C THR A 4 6.06 0.24 -6.39
N GLY A 5 6.01 1.55 -6.15
CA GLY A 5 5.95 2.58 -7.19
C GLY A 5 7.31 2.87 -7.83
N PRO A 6 7.44 4.01 -8.54
CA PRO A 6 8.70 4.42 -9.16
C PRO A 6 9.83 4.61 -8.14
N ALA A 7 10.97 3.98 -8.41
CA ALA A 7 12.14 4.00 -7.53
C ALA A 7 13.03 5.24 -7.66
N ALA A 8 12.80 6.08 -8.67
CA ALA A 8 13.57 7.29 -8.92
C ALA A 8 12.65 8.44 -9.38
N ASP A 9 13.08 9.67 -9.09
CA ASP A 9 12.53 10.93 -9.63
C ASP A 9 11.05 11.19 -9.32
N VAL A 10 10.51 10.58 -8.27
CA VAL A 10 9.14 10.83 -7.79
C VAL A 10 9.18 11.31 -6.33
N VAL A 11 8.48 12.41 -6.04
CA VAL A 11 8.35 12.96 -4.69
C VAL A 11 7.64 11.96 -3.78
N MET A 12 8.21 11.73 -2.60
CA MET A 12 7.66 10.80 -1.62
C MET A 12 6.44 11.39 -0.90
N MET A 13 5.50 10.53 -0.55
CA MET A 13 4.28 10.91 0.17
C MET A 13 4.50 10.83 1.68
N GLY A 14 4.26 11.92 2.42
CA GLY A 14 4.27 11.92 3.89
C GLY A 14 4.80 13.20 4.52
N PHE A 15 6.00 13.63 4.14
CA PHE A 15 6.68 14.77 4.78
C PHE A 15 6.32 16.14 4.20
N ALA A 16 5.58 16.18 3.09
CA ALA A 16 5.22 17.40 2.38
C ALA A 16 6.43 18.26 1.95
N ASP A 17 7.56 17.61 1.66
CA ASP A 17 8.77 18.24 1.13
C ASP A 17 8.93 17.91 -0.36
N PRO A 18 8.89 18.90 -1.27
CA PRO A 18 9.03 18.67 -2.70
C PRO A 18 10.44 18.25 -3.14
N THR A 19 11.44 18.39 -2.27
CA THR A 19 12.82 17.99 -2.55
C THR A 19 13.11 16.53 -2.20
N GLU A 20 12.20 15.89 -1.45
CA GLU A 20 12.33 14.52 -1.00
C GLU A 20 11.84 13.53 -2.08
N SER A 21 12.70 13.26 -3.06
CA SER A 21 12.43 12.34 -4.17
C SER A 21 13.05 10.96 -3.98
N THR A 22 12.44 9.94 -4.59
CA THR A 22 12.99 8.58 -4.60
C THR A 22 14.31 8.52 -5.37
N THR A 23 15.27 7.74 -4.85
CA THR A 23 16.62 7.58 -5.45
C THR A 23 17.11 6.13 -5.43
N GLY A 24 16.21 5.17 -5.16
CA GLY A 24 16.50 3.75 -5.04
C GLY A 24 15.47 3.03 -4.19
N ILE A 25 15.75 1.76 -3.87
CA ILE A 25 14.88 0.91 -3.05
C ILE A 25 15.72 0.33 -1.92
N LEU A 26 15.34 0.62 -0.67
CA LEU A 26 15.84 -0.13 0.50
C LEU A 26 15.04 -1.43 0.66
N ASN A 27 13.71 -1.33 0.68
CA ASN A 27 12.77 -2.46 0.72
C ASN A 27 11.61 -2.20 -0.24
N ARG A 28 11.04 -3.27 -0.79
CA ARG A 28 9.80 -3.21 -1.58
C ARG A 28 8.59 -2.97 -0.68
N LEU A 29 7.54 -2.37 -1.23
CA LEU A 29 6.25 -2.14 -0.58
C LEU A 29 5.25 -3.23 -0.98
N TYR A 30 4.47 -3.74 -0.03
CA TYR A 30 3.55 -4.84 -0.29
C TYR A 30 2.12 -4.54 0.16
N ALA A 31 1.16 -5.10 -0.58
CA ALA A 31 -0.20 -5.31 -0.11
C ALA A 31 -0.34 -6.74 0.43
N ARG A 32 -0.87 -6.86 1.65
CA ARG A 32 -1.15 -8.14 2.34
C ARG A 32 -2.65 -8.25 2.56
N ALA A 33 -3.27 -9.24 1.93
CA ALA A 33 -4.71 -9.49 2.02
C ALA A 33 -4.99 -10.64 2.99
N PHE A 34 -6.01 -10.46 3.82
CA PHE A 34 -6.48 -11.42 4.80
C PHE A 34 -7.97 -11.66 4.53
N LEU A 35 -8.29 -12.87 4.03
CA LEU A 35 -9.67 -13.32 3.85
C LEU A 35 -10.12 -14.00 5.14
N ILE A 36 -11.26 -13.55 5.67
CA ILE A 36 -11.91 -14.15 6.83
C ILE A 36 -13.30 -14.58 6.40
N GLU A 37 -13.61 -15.85 6.62
CA GLU A 37 -14.90 -16.46 6.30
C GLU A 37 -15.52 -17.02 7.58
N ASP A 38 -16.79 -16.70 7.81
CA ASP A 38 -17.60 -17.35 8.82
C ASP A 38 -18.17 -18.66 8.24
N PRO A 39 -17.79 -19.83 8.78
CA PRO A 39 -18.18 -21.12 8.23
C PRO A 39 -19.68 -21.43 8.40
N ASP A 40 -20.35 -20.81 9.38
CA ASP A 40 -21.76 -21.09 9.67
C ASP A 40 -22.69 -20.21 8.83
N THR A 41 -22.24 -19.00 8.48
CA THR A 41 -23.05 -18.02 7.75
C THR A 41 -22.62 -17.80 6.30
N ASN A 42 -21.48 -18.38 5.87
CA ASN A 42 -20.81 -18.12 4.59
C ASN A 42 -20.50 -16.63 4.32
N LYS A 43 -20.52 -15.78 5.36
CA LYS A 43 -20.14 -14.36 5.22
C LYS A 43 -18.62 -14.24 5.12
N ARG A 44 -18.17 -13.33 4.27
CA ARG A 44 -16.75 -13.10 4.02
C ARG A 44 -16.41 -11.63 4.17
N ILE A 45 -15.26 -11.37 4.77
CA ILE A 45 -14.61 -10.06 4.75
C ILE A 45 -13.19 -10.21 4.22
N VAL A 46 -12.72 -9.20 3.50
CA VAL A 46 -11.32 -9.10 3.11
C VAL A 46 -10.75 -7.84 3.74
N PHE A 47 -9.70 -8.00 4.54
CA PHE A 47 -8.91 -6.91 5.06
C PHE A 47 -7.60 -6.84 4.30
N VAL A 48 -7.24 -5.65 3.79
CA VAL A 48 -5.98 -5.45 3.06
C VAL A 48 -5.14 -4.41 3.79
N HIS A 49 -3.92 -4.80 4.17
CA HIS A 49 -2.91 -3.91 4.72
C HIS A 49 -1.90 -3.57 3.63
N CYS A 50 -1.72 -2.27 3.37
CA CYS A 50 -0.78 -1.77 2.37
C CYS A 50 0.35 -1.00 3.05
N ASP A 51 1.60 -1.28 2.66
CA ASP A 51 2.78 -0.52 3.09
C ASP A 51 2.80 0.86 2.39
N LEU A 52 1.87 1.74 2.75
CA LEU A 52 1.66 3.09 2.19
C LEU A 52 1.36 4.07 3.33
N MET A 53 1.52 5.38 3.09
CA MET A 53 1.06 6.42 4.04
C MET A 53 -0.45 6.34 4.28
N GLY A 54 -1.23 6.07 3.23
CA GLY A 54 -2.67 5.92 3.28
C GLY A 54 -3.23 5.45 1.94
N VAL A 55 -4.44 4.91 1.95
CA VAL A 55 -5.18 4.55 0.74
C VAL A 55 -6.11 5.71 0.40
N MET A 56 -5.78 6.41 -0.69
CA MET A 56 -6.60 7.54 -1.16
C MET A 56 -7.88 7.04 -1.82
N GLN A 57 -8.95 7.83 -1.79
CA GLN A 57 -10.25 7.46 -2.35
C GLN A 57 -10.18 7.03 -3.83
N LEU A 58 -9.27 7.61 -4.61
CA LEU A 58 -9.06 7.21 -6.02
C LEU A 58 -8.64 5.74 -6.17
N VAL A 59 -7.94 5.18 -5.18
CA VAL A 59 -7.44 3.81 -5.20
C VAL A 59 -8.49 2.82 -4.66
N HIS A 60 -9.44 3.29 -3.84
CA HIS A 60 -10.51 2.47 -3.28
C HIS A 60 -11.60 2.16 -4.32
#